data_AF-A0A645HD80-F1
#
_entry.id   AF-A0A645HD80-F1
#
_cell.length_a   1.000
_cell.length_b   1.000
_cell.length_c   1.000
_cell.angle_alpha   90.00
_cell.angle_beta   90.00
_cell.angle_gamma   90.00
#
_symmetry.space_group_name_H-M   'P 1'
#
loop_
_entity.id
_entity.type
_entity.pdbx_description
1 polymer ?
#
loop_
_entity_poly.entity_id
_entity_poly.type
_entity_poly.pdbx_seq_one_letter_code
_entity_poly.pdbx_strand_id
1 'polypeptide(L)' 'MATQYVDELGNPTYDIKYNPNGSMFAIEGITSPDGRVFGKMGHSERHTENVFKNISGNYDQKIFESGVNYYK' A
#
# COMPACT_ATOMS: atom_id res chain seq x y z
N MET A 1 12.08 -1.52 -2.90
CA MET A 1 10.67 -1.32 -3.25
C MET A 1 9.84 -2.15 -2.30
N ALA A 2 8.77 -1.58 -1.73
CA ALA A 2 7.95 -2.25 -0.72
C ALA A 2 6.55 -2.60 -1.24
N THR A 3 5.95 -1.72 -2.04
CA THR A 3 4.60 -1.92 -2.62
C THR A 3 4.55 -1.40 -4.06
N GLN A 4 3.65 -1.98 -4.86
CA GLN A 4 3.44 -1.63 -6.27
C GLN A 4 1.97 -1.47 -6.60
N TYR A 5 1.69 -0.63 -7.60
CA TYR A 5 0.41 -0.61 -8.31
C TYR A 5 0.34 -1.78 -9.29
N VAL A 6 -0.70 -2.61 -9.15
CA VAL A 6 -0.87 -3.84 -9.93
C VAL A 6 -2.27 -3.93 -10.52
N ASP A 7 -2.40 -4.67 -11.62
CA ASP A 7 -3.70 -5.06 -12.16
C ASP A 7 -4.41 -6.11 -11.27
N GLU A 8 -5.61 -6.54 -11.67
CA GLU A 8 -6.40 -7.55 -10.94
C GLU A 8 -5.75 -8.94 -10.90
N LEU A 9 -4.74 -9.19 -11.75
CA LEU A 9 -3.95 -10.42 -11.77
C LEU A 9 -2.67 -10.30 -10.94
N GLY A 10 -2.40 -9.13 -10.35
CA GLY A 10 -1.20 -8.87 -9.56
C GLY A 10 0.02 -8.46 -10.37
N ASN A 11 -0.12 -8.17 -11.67
CA ASN A 11 0.99 -7.71 -12.50
C ASN A 11 1.21 -6.20 -12.35
N PRO A 12 2.44 -5.74 -12.07
CA PRO A 12 2.77 -4.33 -12.09
C PRO A 12 2.45 -3.69 -13.43
N THR A 13 1.80 -2.53 -13.42
CA THR A 13 1.27 -1.93 -14.65
C THR A 13 1.45 -0.40 -14.68
N TYR A 14 1.48 0.13 -15.90
CA TYR A 14 1.45 1.56 -16.20
C TYR A 14 0.06 2.03 -16.66
N ASP A 15 -0.93 1.14 -16.70
CA ASP A 15 -2.31 1.53 -16.96
C ASP A 15 -2.79 2.47 -15.84
N ILE A 16 -3.24 3.66 -16.24
CA ILE A 16 -3.71 4.72 -15.35
C ILE A 16 -4.88 4.28 -14.45
N LYS A 17 -5.64 3.26 -14.85
CA LYS A 17 -6.70 2.67 -14.02
C LYS A 17 -6.17 2.10 -12.70
N TYR A 18 -4.96 1.55 -12.71
CA TYR A 18 -4.36 0.88 -11.55
C TYR A 18 -3.14 1.64 -10.99
N ASN A 19 -2.40 2.35 -11.83
CA ASN A 19 -1.27 3.21 -11.49
C ASN A 19 -1.64 4.69 -11.72
N PRO A 20 -2.36 5.32 -10.77
CA PRO A 20 -3.05 6.60 -11.00
C PRO A 20 -2.11 7.80 -11.17
N ASN A 21 -0.84 7.66 -10.79
CA ASN A 21 0.16 8.72 -10.86
C ASN A 21 1.26 8.44 -11.88
N GLY A 22 1.17 7.33 -12.63
CA GLY A 22 2.17 6.94 -13.62
C GLY A 22 3.55 6.66 -13.01
N SER A 23 3.60 6.23 -11.74
CA SER A 23 4.84 5.90 -11.04
C SER A 23 5.73 4.98 -11.87
N MET A 24 7.01 5.34 -11.99
CA MET A 24 8.02 4.50 -12.63
C MET A 24 8.12 3.14 -11.92
N PHE A 25 8.23 2.06 -12.68
CA PHE A 25 8.21 0.68 -12.18
C PHE A 25 6.97 0.34 -11.34
N ALA A 26 5.89 1.10 -11.51
CA ALA A 26 4.67 1.01 -10.72
C ALA A 26 4.90 1.13 -9.20
N ILE A 27 5.96 1.80 -8.76
CA ILE A 27 6.30 1.91 -7.33
C ILE A 27 5.24 2.75 -6.60
N GLU A 28 4.65 2.18 -5.55
CA GLU A 28 3.70 2.87 -4.67
C GLU A 28 4.34 3.27 -3.34
N GLY A 29 5.26 2.45 -2.84
CA GLY A 29 5.94 2.65 -1.56
C GLY A 29 7.33 2.05 -1.51
N ILE A 30 8.17 2.66 -0.67
CA ILE A 30 9.57 2.32 -0.47
C ILE A 30 9.91 2.33 1.03
N THR A 31 10.93 1.56 1.40
CA THR A 31 11.48 1.55 2.76
C THR A 31 12.89 2.12 2.75
N SER A 32 13.33 2.67 3.88
CA SER A 32 14.74 2.94 4.12
C SER A 32 15.55 1.63 4.06
N PRO A 33 16.87 1.69 3.78
CA PRO A 33 17.72 0.50 3.71
C PRO A 33 17.73 -0.33 5.02
N ASP A 34 17.54 0.32 6.16
CA ASP A 34 17.46 -0.31 7.48
C ASP A 34 16.03 -0.76 7.87
N GLY A 35 15.05 -0.54 6.99
CA GLY A 35 13.66 -0.95 7.16
C GLY A 35 12.86 -0.14 8.20
N ARG A 36 13.45 0.91 8.80
CA ARG A 36 12.82 1.65 9.90
C ARG A 36 11.85 2.74 9.44
N VAL A 37 11.99 3.22 8.22
CA VAL A 37 11.12 4.24 7.63
C VAL A 37 10.40 3.62 6.45
N PHE A 38 9.07 3.64 6.48
CA PHE A 38 8.23 3.24 5.36
C PHE A 38 7.51 4.46 4.79
N GLY A 39 7.78 4.78 3.53
CA GLY A 39 7.11 5.85 2.78
C GLY A 39 6.18 5.26 1.72
N LYS A 40 4.95 5.75 1.66
CA LYS A 40 3.92 5.28 0.71
C LYS A 40 3.00 6.42 0.29
N MET A 41 2.30 6.25 -0.84
CA MET A 41 1.34 7.24 -1.35
C MET A 41 -0.11 6.97 -0.96
N GLY A 42 -0.51 5.69 -0.94
CA GLY A 42 -1.85 5.28 -0.52
C GLY A 42 -2.08 5.50 0.97
N HIS A 43 -3.28 5.93 1.31
CA HIS A 43 -3.63 6.35 2.66
C HIS A 43 -4.17 5.19 3.51
N SER A 44 -3.27 4.38 4.08
CA SER A 44 -3.64 3.24 4.93
C SER A 44 -4.36 3.67 6.22
N GLU A 45 -4.17 4.91 6.68
CA GLU A 45 -4.86 5.49 7.83
C GLU A 45 -6.36 5.76 7.57
N ARG A 46 -6.79 5.78 6.30
CA ARG A 46 -8.22 5.95 5.96
C ARG A 46 -9.03 4.67 6.10
N HIS A 47 -8.38 3.53 6.35
CA HIS A 47 -9.08 2.31 6.70
C HIS A 47 -9.54 2.39 8.16
N THR A 48 -10.85 2.55 8.36
CA THR A 48 -11.48 2.54 9.68
C THR A 48 -12.63 1.56 9.70
N GLU A 49 -13.14 1.28 10.91
CA GLU A 49 -14.33 0.46 11.06
C GLU A 49 -15.47 1.01 10.19
N ASN A 50 -16.20 0.12 9.53
CA ASN A 50 -17.37 0.41 8.72
C ASN A 50 -17.15 1.17 7.39
N VAL A 51 -15.91 1.39 6.94
CA VAL A 51 -15.58 1.94 5.60
C VAL A 51 -15.35 0.80 4.60
N PHE A 52 -15.47 1.08 3.29
CA PHE A 52 -15.23 0.12 2.20
C PHE A 52 -16.16 -1.11 2.16
N LYS A 53 -17.29 -1.09 2.88
CA LYS A 53 -18.25 -2.23 2.94
C LYS A 53 -18.79 -2.69 1.59
N ASN A 54 -18.80 -1.81 0.60
CA ASN A 54 -19.31 -2.07 -0.75
C ASN A 54 -18.22 -2.46 -1.75
N ILE A 55 -16.96 -2.61 -1.30
CA ILE A 55 -15.85 -3.02 -2.15
C ILE A 55 -15.30 -4.33 -1.63
N SER A 56 -15.19 -5.33 -2.50
CA SER A 56 -14.68 -6.65 -2.13
C SER A 56 -13.17 -6.62 -1.91
N GLY A 57 -12.70 -7.18 -0.80
CA GLY A 57 -11.29 -7.36 -0.52
C GLY A 57 -10.97 -7.20 0.96
N ASN A 58 -9.70 -7.39 1.30
CA ASN A 58 -9.16 -7.02 2.59
C ASN A 58 -8.23 -5.82 2.42
N TYR A 59 -8.56 -4.71 3.07
CA TYR A 59 -7.83 -3.45 2.97
C TYR A 59 -6.99 -3.14 4.22
N ASP A 60 -7.07 -3.97 5.26
CA ASP A 60 -6.23 -3.82 6.44
C ASP A 60 -4.81 -4.33 6.15
N GLN A 61 -3.89 -3.39 5.99
CA GLN A 61 -2.47 -3.66 5.74
C GLN A 61 -1.67 -3.94 7.02
N LYS A 62 -2.28 -3.81 8.21
CA LYS A 62 -1.66 -4.01 9.53
C LYS A 62 -0.41 -3.18 9.83
N ILE A 63 -0.13 -2.14 9.05
CA ILE A 63 1.09 -1.30 9.17
C ILE A 63 1.22 -0.70 10.58
N PHE A 64 0.12 -0.20 11.16
CA PHE A 64 0.15 0.41 12.48
C PHE A 64 0.36 -0.63 13.60
N GLU A 65 -0.29 -1.79 13.51
CA GLU A 65 -0.08 -2.88 14.45
C GLU A 65 1.38 -3.38 14.40
N SER A 66 1.92 -3.57 13.20
CA SER A 66 3.32 -3.93 13.01
C SER A 66 4.29 -2.88 13.55
N GLY A 67 3.99 -1.59 13.35
CA GLY A 67 4.79 -0.48 13.88
C GLY A 67 4.83 -0.47 15.42
N VAL A 68 3.71 -0.75 16.08
CA VAL A 68 3.66 -0.90 17.54
C VAL A 68 4.42 -2.13 18.00
N ASN A 69 4.25 -3.26 17.32
CA ASN A 69 4.89 -4.53 17.69
C ASN A 69 6.41 -4.51 17.51
N TYR A 70 6.95 -3.66 16.63
CA TYR A 70 8.39 -3.50 16.45
C TYR A 70 9.13 -3.02 17.73
N TYR A 71 8.44 -2.28 18.61
CA TYR A 71 9.03 -1.71 19.83
C TYR A 71 8.67 -2.49 21.11
N LYS A 72 7.90 -3.57 21.01
CA LYS A 72 7.58 -4.45 22.14
C LYS A 72 8.63 -5.56 22.25
#